data_AF-A0A151TS04-F1
#
_entry.id   AF-A0A151TS04-F1
#
_cell.length_a   1.000
_cell.length_b   1.000
_cell.length_c   1.000
_cell.angle_alpha   90.00
_cell.angle_beta   90.00
_cell.angle_gamma   90.00
#
_symmetry.space_group_name_H-M   'P 1'
#
loop_
_entity.id
_entity.type
_entity.pdbx_description
1 polymer ?
#
loop_
_entity_poly.entity_id
_entity_poly.type
_entity_poly.pdbx_seq_one_letter_code
_entity_poly.pdbx_strand_id
1 'polypeptide(L)'
;MEASVLQHNLKFCLPPYLEQLSIEPCAPEERVFFKVATTPPYIYMYQCLCRDLGVTFPFTPFECELLKKINVAPSQLHPNSWGFVRAFQILCAVMGIESSLGIFMHFYQIKLGEPPYGWVSLSGSSHGGLFQIFAQSYKNFKEEFFKVQSSHKNPSSDPIFHWNGEPKFPLCWQSKPVRFSRSEGLVLSPNEKEDIKKLEKLARALESKTILMLARSQNPQDDLESK
;
A
#
# COMPACT_ATOMS: atom_id res chain seq x y z
N MET A 1 11.79 12.93 -16.14
CA MET A 1 10.31 12.86 -16.26
C MET A 1 9.83 14.27 -16.56
N GLU A 2 9.09 14.48 -17.65
CA GLU A 2 8.63 15.84 -18.03
C GLU A 2 7.50 16.34 -17.11
N ALA A 3 7.44 17.66 -16.87
CA ALA A 3 6.44 18.31 -16.01
C ALA A 3 4.99 18.09 -16.47
N SER A 4 4.77 17.84 -17.77
CA SER A 4 3.47 17.51 -18.38
C SER A 4 2.92 16.15 -17.92
N VAL A 5 3.80 15.16 -17.69
CA VAL A 5 3.43 13.84 -17.16
C VAL A 5 3.02 13.93 -15.70
N LEU A 6 3.65 14.83 -14.93
CA LEU A 6 3.37 15.06 -13.51
C LEU A 6 1.99 15.70 -13.27
N GLN A 7 1.54 16.62 -14.14
CA GLN A 7 0.17 17.18 -14.06
C GLN A 7 -0.91 16.11 -14.31
N HIS A 8 -0.65 15.15 -15.20
CA HIS A 8 -1.57 14.02 -15.42
C HIS A 8 -1.59 13.01 -14.25
N ASN A 9 -0.57 13.04 -13.37
CA ASN A 9 -0.43 12.18 -12.20
C ASN A 9 -1.16 12.69 -10.95
N LEU A 10 -1.75 13.90 -10.96
CA LEU A 10 -2.66 14.36 -9.89
C LEU A 10 -3.98 13.56 -9.83
N LYS A 11 -4.26 12.70 -10.82
CA LYS A 11 -5.40 11.76 -10.83
C LYS A 11 -5.41 10.77 -9.66
N PHE A 12 -4.29 10.61 -8.96
CA PHE A 12 -4.14 9.69 -7.84
C PHE A 12 -4.26 10.38 -6.47
N CYS A 13 -4.52 11.69 -6.44
CA CYS A 13 -4.82 12.42 -5.22
C CYS A 13 -6.33 12.62 -5.11
N LEU A 14 -6.89 12.35 -3.92
CA LEU A 14 -8.31 12.59 -3.67
C LEU A 14 -8.61 14.09 -3.75
N PRO A 15 -9.76 14.51 -4.31
CA PRO A 15 -10.06 15.93 -4.57
C PRO A 15 -9.80 16.90 -3.40
N PRO A 16 -10.12 16.58 -2.13
CA PRO A 16 -9.88 17.48 -1.01
C PRO A 16 -8.39 17.79 -0.73
N TYR A 17 -7.47 17.02 -1.31
CA TYR A 17 -6.03 17.09 -1.03
C TYR A 17 -5.20 17.56 -2.23
N LEU A 18 -5.84 17.86 -3.37
CA LEU A 18 -5.14 18.24 -4.61
C LEU A 18 -4.23 19.46 -4.43
N GLU A 19 -4.66 20.43 -3.62
CA GLU A 19 -3.89 21.64 -3.31
C GLU A 19 -2.89 21.45 -2.15
N GLN A 20 -2.95 20.29 -1.48
CA GLN A 20 -2.13 19.98 -0.31
C GLN A 20 -0.94 19.07 -0.63
N LEU A 21 -0.88 18.55 -1.85
CA LEU A 21 0.16 17.65 -2.33
C LEU A 21 0.76 18.15 -3.63
N SER A 22 2.08 18.03 -3.75
CA SER A 22 2.77 18.16 -5.03
C SER A 22 3.47 16.85 -5.38
N ILE A 23 3.54 16.57 -6.68
CA ILE A 23 4.31 15.45 -7.24
C ILE A 23 5.55 16.04 -7.88
N GLU A 24 6.70 15.77 -7.30
CA GLU A 24 7.98 16.32 -7.73
C GLU A 24 8.81 15.25 -8.45
N PRO A 25 9.51 15.61 -9.53
CA PRO A 25 10.47 14.71 -10.15
C PRO A 25 11.64 14.45 -9.20
N CYS A 26 12.27 13.29 -9.37
CA CYS A 26 13.53 12.97 -8.70
C CYS A 26 14.72 13.44 -9.54
N ALA A 27 15.78 13.91 -8.89
CA ALA A 27 17.06 14.19 -9.54
C ALA A 27 17.72 12.87 -10.01
N PRO A 28 18.56 12.89 -11.06
CA PRO A 28 19.20 11.69 -11.61
C PRO A 28 20.01 10.86 -10.58
N GLU A 29 20.58 11.52 -9.58
CA GLU A 29 21.36 10.94 -8.49
C GLU A 29 20.51 10.46 -7.30
N GLU A 30 19.25 10.92 -7.18
CA GLU A 30 18.35 10.48 -6.11
C GLU A 30 18.07 8.99 -6.23
N ARG A 31 17.97 8.32 -5.08
CA ARG A 31 17.56 6.93 -4.99
C ARG A 31 16.44 6.82 -3.97
N VAL A 32 15.50 5.93 -4.25
CA VAL A 32 14.30 5.67 -3.44
C VAL A 32 14.58 5.40 -1.95
N PHE A 33 15.77 4.88 -1.62
CA PHE A 33 16.17 4.52 -0.26
C PHE A 33 16.92 5.64 0.46
N PHE A 34 17.12 6.80 -0.16
CA PHE A 34 17.77 7.93 0.50
C PHE A 34 16.90 8.44 1.66
N LYS A 35 17.52 8.54 2.84
CA LYS A 35 16.92 9.14 4.02
C LYS A 35 17.35 10.60 4.09
N VAL A 36 16.50 11.49 3.59
CA VAL A 36 16.74 12.93 3.67
C VAL A 36 15.67 13.54 4.56
N ALA A 37 16.07 14.01 5.74
CA ALA A 37 15.21 14.83 6.57
C ALA A 37 15.02 16.18 5.85
N THR A 38 13.83 16.39 5.31
CA THR A 38 13.50 17.59 4.54
C THR A 38 12.23 18.23 5.08
N THR A 39 12.15 19.54 4.88
CA THR A 39 10.97 20.35 5.15
C THR A 39 10.62 21.09 3.86
N PRO A 40 9.43 20.88 3.29
CA PRO A 40 8.34 20.05 3.80
C PRO A 40 8.60 18.53 3.63
N PRO A 41 7.87 17.67 4.37
CA PRO A 41 8.04 16.23 4.28
C PRO A 41 7.60 15.67 2.92
N TYR A 42 8.28 14.63 2.47
CA TYR A 42 7.91 13.87 1.28
C TYR A 42 8.10 12.37 1.49
N ILE A 43 7.47 11.60 0.60
CA ILE A 43 7.72 10.16 0.42
C ILE A 43 8.10 9.87 -1.02
N TYR A 44 8.91 8.84 -1.24
CA TYR A 44 9.09 8.29 -2.58
C TYR A 44 7.97 7.31 -2.91
N MET A 45 7.52 7.31 -4.16
CA MET A 45 6.51 6.39 -4.68
C MET A 45 6.85 5.95 -6.09
N TYR A 46 6.57 4.68 -6.41
CA TYR A 46 6.69 4.17 -7.77
C TYR A 46 5.47 4.50 -8.59
N GLN A 47 5.69 4.85 -9.86
CA GLN A 47 4.62 5.19 -10.78
C GLN A 47 3.64 4.03 -11.00
N CYS A 48 4.12 2.79 -11.02
CA CYS A 48 3.27 1.61 -11.20
C CYS A 48 2.24 1.41 -10.08
N LEU A 49 2.51 1.86 -8.85
CA LEU A 49 1.57 1.70 -7.74
C LEU A 49 0.29 2.51 -7.97
N CYS A 50 0.46 3.74 -8.46
CA CYS A 50 -0.66 4.60 -8.79
C CYS A 50 -1.32 4.18 -10.11
N ARG A 51 -0.51 4.00 -11.16
CA ARG A 51 -0.97 3.71 -12.52
C ARG A 51 -1.67 2.35 -12.64
N ASP A 52 -1.08 1.31 -12.08
CA ASP A 52 -1.49 -0.09 -12.33
C ASP A 52 -2.35 -0.64 -11.18
N LEU A 53 -2.11 -0.20 -9.94
CA LEU A 53 -2.78 -0.71 -8.73
C LEU A 53 -3.81 0.26 -8.13
N GLY A 54 -3.92 1.47 -8.67
CA GLY A 54 -4.87 2.47 -8.20
C GLY A 54 -4.62 2.91 -6.75
N VAL A 55 -3.35 2.94 -6.32
CA VAL A 55 -2.97 3.54 -5.03
C VAL A 55 -3.18 5.05 -5.11
N THR A 56 -3.88 5.60 -4.11
CA THR A 56 -4.23 7.03 -4.03
C THR A 56 -3.72 7.69 -2.75
N PHE A 57 -3.66 9.02 -2.75
CA PHE A 57 -3.28 9.83 -1.59
C PHE A 57 -4.45 10.66 -1.06
N PRO A 58 -4.55 10.86 0.27
CA PRO A 58 -3.77 10.20 1.32
C PRO A 58 -4.04 8.68 1.37
N PHE A 59 -3.10 7.93 1.94
CA PHE A 59 -3.33 6.51 2.19
C PHE A 59 -4.49 6.30 3.17
N THR A 60 -5.15 5.15 3.04
CA THR A 60 -6.22 4.76 3.96
C THR A 60 -5.68 4.52 5.37
N PRO A 61 -6.55 4.52 6.41
CA PRO A 61 -6.14 4.14 7.76
C PRO A 61 -5.47 2.76 7.81
N PHE A 62 -6.03 1.78 7.09
CA PHE A 62 -5.48 0.43 6.96
C PHE A 62 -4.08 0.41 6.34
N GLU A 63 -3.87 1.13 5.22
CA GLU A 63 -2.57 1.21 4.56
C GLU A 63 -1.52 1.87 5.48
N CYS A 64 -1.89 2.94 6.19
CA CYS A 64 -1.03 3.58 7.18
C CYS A 64 -0.67 2.64 8.33
N GLU A 65 -1.67 1.96 8.90
CA GLU A 65 -1.49 1.01 10.00
C GLU A 65 -0.56 -0.14 9.59
N LEU A 66 -0.77 -0.71 8.40
CA LEU A 66 0.09 -1.76 7.84
C LEU A 66 1.55 -1.29 7.74
N LEU A 67 1.80 -0.18 7.06
CA LEU A 67 3.16 0.34 6.84
C LEU A 67 3.84 0.69 8.17
N LYS A 68 3.10 1.27 9.12
CA LYS A 68 3.59 1.58 10.46
C LYS A 68 3.93 0.31 11.23
N LYS A 69 3.04 -0.68 11.22
CA LYS A 69 3.23 -1.95 11.96
C LYS A 69 4.47 -2.69 11.49
N ILE A 70 4.67 -2.76 10.18
CA ILE A 70 5.80 -3.50 9.58
C ILE A 70 7.07 -2.64 9.49
N ASN A 71 7.00 -1.38 9.92
CA ASN A 71 8.08 -0.40 9.91
C ASN A 71 8.72 -0.26 8.52
N VAL A 72 7.92 0.03 7.50
CA VAL A 72 8.42 0.25 6.13
C VAL A 72 7.89 1.52 5.51
N ALA A 73 8.70 2.11 4.62
CA ALA A 73 8.21 3.16 3.75
C ALA A 73 7.33 2.59 2.62
N PRO A 74 6.42 3.42 2.07
CA PRO A 74 5.56 3.02 0.95
C PRO A 74 6.35 2.43 -0.22
N SER A 75 7.46 3.06 -0.60
CA SER A 75 8.34 2.61 -1.67
C SER A 75 9.28 1.48 -1.29
N GLN A 76 9.33 1.03 -0.03
CA GLN A 76 10.09 -0.14 0.40
C GLN A 76 9.24 -1.43 0.26
N LEU A 77 7.92 -1.29 0.26
CA LEU A 77 7.00 -2.38 0.00
C LEU A 77 6.94 -2.67 -1.52
N HIS A 78 7.25 -3.90 -1.90
CA HIS A 78 7.34 -4.31 -3.30
C HIS A 78 5.99 -4.14 -4.04
N PRO A 79 5.96 -3.76 -5.33
CA PRO A 79 4.72 -3.53 -6.08
C PRO A 79 3.71 -4.67 -6.07
N ASN A 80 4.14 -5.94 -6.20
CA ASN A 80 3.21 -7.08 -6.06
C ASN A 80 2.54 -7.13 -4.68
N SER A 81 3.24 -6.74 -3.62
CA SER A 81 2.70 -6.70 -2.27
C SER A 81 1.66 -5.60 -2.12
N TRP A 82 1.91 -4.42 -2.70
CA TRP A 82 0.89 -3.38 -2.84
C TRP A 82 -0.33 -3.88 -3.61
N GLY A 83 -0.15 -4.74 -4.60
CA GLY A 83 -1.25 -5.39 -5.33
C GLY A 83 -2.15 -6.20 -4.39
N PHE A 84 -1.56 -6.93 -3.44
CA PHE A 84 -2.33 -7.65 -2.42
C PHE A 84 -3.07 -6.73 -1.46
N VAL A 85 -2.43 -5.63 -1.02
CA VAL A 85 -3.04 -4.63 -0.14
C VAL A 85 -4.27 -4.02 -0.81
N ARG A 86 -4.13 -3.57 -2.07
CA ARG A 86 -5.22 -2.95 -2.82
C ARG A 86 -6.34 -3.93 -3.17
N ALA A 87 -5.99 -5.13 -3.64
CA ALA A 87 -6.99 -6.17 -3.91
C ALA A 87 -7.75 -6.58 -2.64
N PHE A 88 -7.07 -6.64 -1.49
CA PHE A 88 -7.72 -6.92 -0.21
C PHE A 88 -8.75 -5.87 0.16
N GLN A 89 -8.39 -4.58 0.08
CA GLN A 89 -9.33 -3.50 0.40
C GLN A 89 -10.56 -3.50 -0.50
N ILE A 90 -10.38 -3.76 -1.79
CA ILE A 90 -11.50 -3.83 -2.73
C ILE A 90 -12.37 -5.05 -2.41
N LEU A 91 -11.78 -6.23 -2.22
CA LEU A 91 -12.52 -7.44 -1.86
C LEU A 91 -13.33 -7.24 -0.58
N CYS A 92 -12.70 -6.68 0.46
CA CYS A 92 -13.37 -6.35 1.72
C CYS A 92 -14.55 -5.40 1.49
N ALA A 93 -14.37 -4.32 0.74
CA ALA A 93 -15.43 -3.37 0.43
C ALA A 93 -16.61 -4.03 -0.31
N VAL A 94 -16.34 -4.89 -1.29
CA VAL A 94 -17.39 -5.62 -2.03
C VAL A 94 -18.16 -6.56 -1.11
N MET A 95 -17.48 -7.22 -0.17
CA MET A 95 -18.09 -8.15 0.78
C MET A 95 -18.69 -7.47 2.02
N GLY A 96 -18.63 -6.14 2.13
CA GLY A 96 -19.07 -5.40 3.32
C GLY A 96 -18.26 -5.70 4.58
N ILE A 97 -16.99 -6.08 4.41
CA ILE A 97 -16.02 -6.36 5.49
C ILE A 97 -15.15 -5.13 5.69
N GLU A 98 -14.88 -4.77 6.94
CA GLU A 98 -13.88 -3.74 7.25
C GLU A 98 -12.47 -4.29 7.03
N SER A 99 -11.65 -3.58 6.23
CA SER A 99 -10.25 -3.96 6.03
C SER A 99 -9.46 -3.74 7.31
N SER A 100 -9.09 -4.81 7.99
CA SER A 100 -8.25 -4.76 9.19
C SER A 100 -6.88 -5.40 8.99
N LEU A 101 -5.91 -4.93 9.76
CA LEU A 101 -4.57 -5.53 9.82
C LEU A 101 -4.62 -6.99 10.28
N GLY A 102 -5.50 -7.32 11.23
CA GLY A 102 -5.68 -8.68 11.76
C GLY A 102 -6.14 -9.67 10.69
N ILE A 103 -7.17 -9.32 9.93
CA ILE A 103 -7.68 -10.15 8.83
C ILE A 103 -6.61 -10.28 7.75
N PHE A 104 -5.95 -9.19 7.37
CA PHE A 104 -4.92 -9.21 6.33
C PHE A 104 -3.74 -10.13 6.70
N MET A 105 -3.22 -10.01 7.92
CA MET A 105 -2.09 -10.81 8.41
C MET A 105 -2.46 -12.27 8.71
N HIS A 106 -3.75 -12.63 8.74
CA HIS A 106 -4.16 -14.03 8.74
C HIS A 106 -3.77 -14.72 7.42
N PHE A 107 -3.94 -14.03 6.29
CA PHE A 107 -3.68 -14.57 4.94
C PHE A 107 -2.27 -14.27 4.40
N TYR A 108 -1.58 -13.25 4.93
CA TYR A 108 -0.27 -12.85 4.44
C TYR A 108 0.81 -12.88 5.52
N GLN A 109 2.04 -13.11 5.09
CA GLN A 109 3.24 -13.02 5.90
C GLN A 109 4.29 -12.17 5.19
N ILE A 110 5.23 -11.66 5.98
CA ILE A 110 6.27 -10.73 5.51
C ILE A 110 7.54 -11.51 5.15
N LYS A 111 8.10 -11.19 3.98
CA LYS A 111 9.41 -11.62 3.51
C LYS A 111 10.33 -10.41 3.40
N LEU A 112 11.45 -10.47 4.11
CA LEU A 112 12.47 -9.43 4.10
C LEU A 112 13.51 -9.72 3.01
N GLY A 113 13.87 -8.70 2.24
CA GLY A 113 15.01 -8.74 1.34
C GLY A 113 16.35 -8.56 2.09
N GLU A 114 17.43 -8.48 1.32
CA GLU A 114 18.80 -8.38 1.83
C GLU A 114 19.00 -7.17 2.75
N PRO A 115 19.55 -7.37 3.97
CA PRO A 115 19.94 -6.28 4.86
C PRO A 115 21.07 -5.40 4.27
N PRO A 116 21.26 -4.15 4.74
CA PRO A 116 20.48 -3.46 5.77
C PRO A 116 19.21 -2.79 5.21
N TYR A 117 19.11 -2.57 3.90
CA TYR A 117 17.99 -1.88 3.26
C TYR A 117 17.40 -2.76 2.16
N GLY A 118 16.61 -3.73 2.59
CA GLY A 118 15.95 -4.68 1.70
C GLY A 118 14.54 -4.24 1.32
N TRP A 119 14.12 -4.68 0.13
CA TRP A 119 12.71 -4.74 -0.25
C TRP A 119 11.91 -5.54 0.78
N VAL A 120 10.70 -5.08 1.09
CA VAL A 120 9.76 -5.88 1.87
C VAL A 120 8.70 -6.42 0.92
N SER A 121 8.49 -7.73 0.97
CA SER A 121 7.49 -8.40 0.15
C SER A 121 6.51 -9.18 1.01
N LEU A 122 5.30 -9.35 0.50
CA LEU A 122 4.26 -10.18 1.10
C LEU A 122 4.18 -11.50 0.35
N SER A 123 3.88 -12.58 1.07
CA SER A 123 3.49 -13.86 0.48
C SER A 123 2.31 -14.44 1.24
N GLY A 124 1.65 -15.45 0.69
CA GLY A 124 0.66 -16.22 1.43
C GLY A 124 1.24 -16.75 2.75
N SER A 125 0.41 -16.74 3.79
CA SER A 125 0.71 -17.33 5.09
C SER A 125 0.53 -18.86 5.04
N SER A 126 0.68 -19.51 6.20
CA SER A 126 0.34 -20.94 6.35
C SER A 126 -1.15 -21.27 6.12
N HIS A 127 -2.03 -20.27 6.12
CA HIS A 127 -3.47 -20.43 5.79
C HIS A 127 -3.76 -20.18 4.30
N GLY A 128 -2.72 -19.95 3.50
CA GLY A 128 -2.83 -19.59 2.09
C GLY A 128 -3.11 -18.09 1.89
N GLY A 129 -2.56 -17.53 0.81
CA GLY A 129 -2.89 -16.18 0.36
C GLY A 129 -4.26 -16.10 -0.30
N LEU A 130 -4.87 -14.92 -0.31
CA LEU A 130 -6.14 -14.69 -1.02
C LEU A 130 -5.93 -14.54 -2.53
N PHE A 131 -4.82 -13.93 -2.95
CA PHE A 131 -4.61 -13.54 -4.34
C PHE A 131 -3.35 -14.14 -4.98
N GLN A 132 -3.40 -14.32 -6.29
CA GLN A 132 -2.21 -14.49 -7.13
C GLN A 132 -1.48 -13.16 -7.30
N ILE A 133 -0.16 -13.20 -7.52
CA ILE A 133 0.63 -11.98 -7.77
C ILE A 133 0.07 -11.20 -8.97
N PHE A 134 0.05 -9.87 -8.86
CA PHE A 134 -0.46 -9.00 -9.93
C PHE A 134 0.33 -9.15 -11.23
N ALA A 135 1.66 -9.20 -11.15
CA ALA A 135 2.53 -9.40 -12.29
C ALA A 135 3.68 -10.37 -11.94
N GLN A 136 4.02 -11.26 -12.87
CA GLN A 136 5.19 -12.13 -12.73
C GLN A 136 6.50 -11.34 -12.59
N SER A 137 6.57 -10.16 -13.22
CA SER A 137 7.68 -9.24 -13.09
C SER A 137 7.22 -7.81 -13.37
N TYR A 138 7.67 -6.87 -12.52
CA TYR A 138 7.67 -5.45 -12.84
C TYR A 138 9.04 -5.11 -13.42
N LYS A 139 9.13 -4.94 -14.73
CA LYS A 139 10.36 -4.48 -15.38
C LYS A 139 10.50 -2.97 -15.19
N ASN A 140 11.73 -2.51 -14.98
CA ASN A 140 12.12 -1.08 -14.94
C ASN A 140 11.44 -0.18 -13.90
N PHE A 141 10.51 -0.70 -13.06
CA PHE A 141 9.80 0.13 -12.08
C PHE A 141 10.74 0.88 -11.12
N LYS A 142 11.94 0.33 -10.87
CA LYS A 142 12.96 0.94 -10.00
C LYS A 142 13.47 2.30 -10.51
N GLU A 143 13.31 2.56 -11.80
CA GLU A 143 13.69 3.82 -12.46
C GLU A 143 12.49 4.78 -12.59
N GLU A 144 11.26 4.28 -12.38
CA GLU A 144 10.01 5.03 -12.51
C GLU A 144 9.46 5.41 -11.12
N PHE A 145 10.06 6.40 -10.48
CA PHE A 145 9.62 6.91 -9.18
C PHE A 145 9.61 8.44 -9.11
N PHE A 146 8.80 8.97 -8.20
CA PHE A 146 8.64 10.40 -7.93
C PHE A 146 8.54 10.65 -6.42
N LYS A 147 8.65 11.92 -6.02
CA LYS A 147 8.39 12.39 -4.66
C LYS A 147 6.94 12.87 -4.56
N VAL A 148 6.25 12.47 -3.50
CA VAL A 148 4.98 13.05 -3.09
C VAL A 148 5.24 13.92 -1.88
N GLN A 149 5.11 15.23 -2.04
CA GLN A 149 5.50 16.21 -1.06
C GLN A 149 4.27 16.92 -0.50
N SER A 150 4.22 17.08 0.82
CA SER A 150 3.16 17.83 1.48
C SER A 150 3.39 19.33 1.30
N SER A 151 2.33 20.12 1.11
CA SER A 151 2.41 21.58 1.16
C SER A 151 2.61 22.09 2.60
N HIS A 152 2.31 21.23 3.59
CA HIS A 152 2.44 21.54 5.01
C HIS A 152 3.89 21.40 5.48
N LYS A 153 4.52 22.52 5.82
CA LYS A 153 5.90 22.53 6.34
C LYS A 153 6.00 22.02 7.78
N ASN A 154 4.92 22.12 8.56
CA ASN A 154 4.92 21.69 9.96
C ASN A 154 4.22 20.31 10.08
N PRO A 155 4.90 19.28 10.62
CA PRO A 155 4.30 17.98 10.93
C PRO A 155 3.00 18.06 11.73
N SER A 156 2.87 19.02 12.65
CA SER A 156 1.64 19.17 13.46
C SER A 156 0.43 19.64 12.67
N SER A 157 0.64 20.28 11.50
CA SER A 157 -0.43 20.75 10.61
C SER A 157 -0.62 19.86 9.38
N ASP A 158 0.18 18.80 9.20
CA ASP A 158 0.15 17.94 8.02
C ASP A 158 -0.82 16.77 8.21
N PRO A 159 -2.06 16.82 7.68
CA PRO A 159 -3.03 15.76 7.87
C PRO A 159 -2.75 14.56 6.95
N ILE A 160 -1.76 14.63 6.05
CA ILE A 160 -1.51 13.61 5.04
C ILE A 160 -0.53 12.59 5.60
N PHE A 161 0.68 13.03 5.99
CA PHE A 161 1.72 12.12 6.47
C PHE A 161 1.82 12.03 7.99
N HIS A 162 1.18 12.93 8.74
CA HIS A 162 1.31 13.00 10.19
C HIS A 162 -0.03 12.88 10.93
N TRP A 163 0.03 12.42 12.17
CA TRP A 163 -1.06 12.40 13.13
C TRP A 163 -0.53 12.90 14.47
N ASN A 164 -1.05 14.02 14.95
CA ASN A 164 -0.59 14.69 16.18
C ASN A 164 0.93 14.96 16.18
N GLY A 165 1.48 15.35 15.03
CA GLY A 165 2.93 15.64 14.87
C GLY A 165 3.80 14.41 14.62
N GLU A 166 3.28 13.19 14.81
CA GLU A 166 4.02 11.95 14.57
C GLU A 166 3.73 11.39 13.16
N PRO A 167 4.73 10.82 12.46
CA PRO A 167 4.48 10.17 11.18
C PRO A 167 3.46 9.04 11.29
N LYS A 168 2.48 9.01 10.37
CA LYS A 168 1.50 7.92 10.27
C LYS A 168 2.15 6.59 9.89
N PHE A 169 3.28 6.65 9.21
CA PHE A 169 4.12 5.53 8.77
C PHE A 169 5.54 6.06 8.45
N PRO A 170 6.56 5.20 8.31
CA PRO A 170 7.90 5.65 7.94
C PRO A 170 7.93 6.36 6.58
N LEU A 171 8.46 7.58 6.52
CA LEU A 171 8.51 8.37 5.27
C LEU A 171 9.65 7.96 4.34
N CYS A 172 10.69 7.32 4.89
CA CYS A 172 11.87 6.83 4.18
C CYS A 172 12.17 5.38 4.57
N TRP A 173 12.96 4.70 3.75
CA TRP A 173 13.29 3.29 3.96
C TRP A 173 13.90 3.04 5.34
N GLN A 174 13.47 1.95 5.95
CA GLN A 174 13.90 1.55 7.28
C GLN A 174 14.88 0.38 7.18
N SER A 175 15.90 0.39 8.05
CA SER A 175 16.90 -0.69 8.10
C SER A 175 16.48 -1.90 8.93
N LYS A 176 15.38 -1.75 9.68
CA LYS A 176 14.83 -2.80 10.55
C LYS A 176 13.32 -2.94 10.33
N PRO A 177 12.87 -3.46 9.17
CA PRO A 177 11.49 -3.86 9.02
C PRO A 177 11.11 -4.91 10.07
N VAL A 178 9.87 -4.86 10.54
CA VAL A 178 9.35 -5.78 11.54
C VAL A 178 8.77 -7.00 10.83
N ARG A 179 9.27 -8.20 11.15
CA ARG A 179 8.60 -9.43 10.72
C ARG A 179 7.31 -9.57 11.51
N PHE A 180 6.28 -10.06 10.84
CA PHE A 180 5.03 -10.39 11.47
C PHE A 180 4.67 -11.82 11.08
N SER A 181 4.60 -12.70 12.08
CA SER A 181 4.00 -14.03 11.97
C SER A 181 2.91 -14.15 13.04
N ARG A 182 1.87 -14.95 12.78
CA ARG A 182 0.72 -15.13 13.69
C ARG A 182 1.11 -15.50 15.14
N SER A 183 2.30 -16.06 15.35
CA SER A 183 2.86 -16.33 16.68
C SER A 183 3.08 -15.07 17.53
N GLU A 184 3.10 -13.87 16.93
CA GLU A 184 3.32 -12.60 17.62
C GLU A 184 2.08 -11.68 17.54
N GLY A 185 1.01 -12.05 18.26
CA GLY A 185 0.28 -11.05 19.06
C GLY A 185 -0.80 -10.17 18.42
N LEU A 186 -1.35 -10.47 17.23
CA LEU A 186 -2.63 -9.84 16.84
C LEU A 186 -3.80 -10.62 17.45
N VAL A 187 -4.43 -10.03 18.47
CA VAL A 187 -5.67 -10.54 19.06
C VAL A 187 -6.82 -10.20 18.13
N LEU A 188 -7.28 -11.19 17.37
CA LEU A 188 -8.43 -11.04 16.49
C LEU A 188 -9.72 -10.86 17.32
N SER A 189 -10.48 -9.84 17.00
CA SER A 189 -11.84 -9.63 17.51
C SER A 189 -12.79 -10.75 17.04
N PRO A 190 -13.94 -10.95 17.70
CA PRO A 190 -14.96 -11.89 17.23
C PRO A 190 -15.41 -11.64 15.79
N ASN A 191 -15.58 -10.37 15.42
CA ASN A 191 -15.99 -9.96 14.07
C ASN A 191 -14.91 -10.32 13.03
N GLU A 192 -13.65 -10.00 13.31
CA GLU A 192 -12.55 -10.36 12.40
C GLU A 192 -12.46 -11.88 12.19
N LYS A 193 -12.73 -12.69 13.22
CA LYS A 193 -12.77 -14.16 13.08
C LYS A 193 -13.92 -14.62 12.20
N GLU A 194 -15.07 -13.96 12.26
CA GLU A 194 -16.21 -14.26 11.38
C GLU A 194 -15.91 -13.86 9.94
N ASP A 195 -15.33 -12.68 9.74
CA ASP A 195 -14.97 -12.18 8.42
C ASP A 195 -13.87 -13.00 7.76
N ILE A 196 -12.90 -13.48 8.55
CA ILE A 196 -11.94 -14.48 8.09
C ILE A 196 -12.68 -15.72 7.57
N LYS A 197 -13.65 -16.28 8.32
CA LYS A 197 -14.41 -17.45 7.84
C LYS A 197 -15.18 -17.16 6.54
N LYS A 198 -15.66 -15.94 6.34
CA LYS A 198 -16.31 -15.53 5.07
C LYS A 198 -15.29 -15.57 3.92
N LEU A 199 -14.13 -14.97 4.12
CA LEU A 199 -13.04 -14.94 3.14
C LEU A 199 -12.46 -16.34 2.86
N GLU A 200 -12.43 -17.23 3.85
CA GLU A 200 -11.92 -18.59 3.70
C GLU A 200 -12.79 -19.47 2.79
N LYS A 201 -14.07 -19.11 2.61
CA LYS A 201 -15.01 -19.81 1.72
C LYS A 201 -14.83 -19.46 0.25
N LEU A 202 -14.10 -18.38 -0.07
CA LEU A 202 -13.84 -17.98 -1.45
C LEU A 202 -12.93 -19.00 -2.15
N ALA A 203 -13.08 -19.09 -3.47
CA ALA A 203 -12.11 -19.79 -4.31
C ALA A 203 -10.70 -19.23 -4.02
N ARG A 204 -9.75 -20.14 -3.77
CA ARG A 204 -8.41 -19.72 -3.34
C ARG A 204 -7.55 -19.28 -4.52
N ALA A 205 -6.73 -18.26 -4.26
CA ALA A 205 -5.87 -17.58 -5.21
C ALA A 205 -6.64 -16.87 -6.33
N LEU A 206 -7.50 -15.92 -5.93
CA LEU A 206 -8.18 -15.00 -6.83
C LEU A 206 -7.16 -14.17 -7.62
N GLU A 207 -7.48 -13.86 -8.87
CA GLU A 207 -6.59 -13.03 -9.70
C GLU A 207 -6.61 -11.57 -9.22
N SER A 208 -5.48 -11.04 -8.72
CA SER A 208 -5.42 -9.64 -8.24
C SER A 208 -5.90 -8.63 -9.28
N LYS A 209 -5.60 -8.84 -10.57
CA LYS A 209 -6.06 -7.94 -11.64
C LYS A 209 -7.58 -7.87 -11.71
N THR A 210 -8.23 -9.03 -11.62
CA THR A 210 -9.69 -9.15 -11.67
C THR A 210 -10.34 -8.45 -10.48
N ILE A 211 -9.77 -8.64 -9.28
CA ILE A 211 -10.26 -7.94 -8.08
C ILE A 211 -10.05 -6.43 -8.18
N LEU A 212 -8.91 -5.95 -8.72
CA LEU A 212 -8.68 -4.52 -8.92
C LEU A 212 -9.68 -3.89 -9.90
N MET A 213 -10.15 -4.64 -10.90
CA MET A 213 -11.17 -4.15 -11.85
C MET A 213 -12.54 -3.93 -11.19
N LEU A 214 -12.86 -4.63 -10.09
CA LEU A 214 -14.11 -4.44 -9.36
C LEU A 214 -14.27 -3.02 -8.79
N ALA A 215 -13.17 -2.29 -8.56
CA ALA A 215 -13.22 -0.89 -8.13
C ALA A 215 -13.93 0.03 -9.13
N ARG A 216 -14.12 -0.42 -10.38
CA ARG A 216 -14.82 0.33 -11.45
C ARG A 216 -16.12 -0.35 -11.89
N SER A 217 -16.51 -1.45 -11.24
CA SER A 217 -17.73 -2.18 -11.58
C SER A 217 -18.97 -1.41 -11.12
N GLN A 218 -20.05 -1.53 -11.91
CA GLN A 218 -21.38 -1.05 -11.53
C GLN A 218 -22.08 -2.00 -10.55
N ASN A 219 -21.78 -3.30 -10.63
CA ASN A 219 -22.36 -4.36 -9.79
C ASN A 219 -21.24 -5.28 -9.26
N PRO A 220 -20.38 -4.77 -8.36
CA PRO A 220 -19.15 -5.48 -7.97
C PRO A 220 -19.39 -6.78 -7.20
N GLN A 221 -20.56 -6.97 -6.58
CA GLN A 221 -20.92 -8.22 -5.89
C GLN A 221 -21.22 -9.33 -6.89
N ASP A 222 -22.12 -9.10 -7.84
CA ASP A 222 -22.43 -10.05 -8.92
C ASP A 222 -21.17 -10.41 -9.73
N ASP A 223 -20.34 -9.40 -10.03
CA ASP A 223 -19.08 -9.61 -10.75
C ASP A 223 -18.09 -10.47 -9.95
N LEU A 224 -18.09 -10.39 -8.62
CA LEU A 224 -17.25 -11.23 -7.76
C LEU A 224 -17.78 -12.67 -7.70
N GLU A 225 -19.10 -12.87 -7.61
CA GLU A 225 -19.72 -14.21 -7.61
C GLU A 225 -19.49 -14.98 -8.92
N SER A 226 -19.25 -14.25 -10.02
CA SER A 226 -18.92 -14.84 -11.32
C SER A 226 -17.47 -15.35 -11.45
N LYS A 227 -16.64 -15.21 -10.41
CA LYS A 227 -15.20 -15.57 -10.40
C LYS A 227 -14.92 -16.82 -9.58
#